data_AF-A0A9E0N6R0-F1
#
_entry.id   AF-A0A9E0N6R0-F1
#
_cell.length_a   1.000
_cell.length_b   1.000
_cell.length_c   1.000
_cell.angle_alpha   90.00
_cell.angle_beta   90.00
_cell.angle_gamma   90.00
#
_symmetry.space_group_name_H-M   'P 1'
#
loop_
_entity.id
_entity.type
_entity.pdbx_description
1 polymer ?
#
loop_
_entity_poly.entity_id
_entity_poly.type
_entity_poly.pdbx_seq_one_letter_code
_entity_poly.pdbx_strand_id
1 'polypeptide(L)'
;MSRRSLSLAVLAATVTLGLAGAVRPAAADAGPKRLRVEAHGIELDVPAGWKKQQRGSTVSLAPAEFKGRGIELWKLGAMPAPTEDGLRSLLGTAKLEVEKASELDRGGEKLVVARGRIVSAKGPGLDVSLLVVPAKGGGAVALISYIRADQDPIVRQANDAILASARRIGPRMPVSAEPPTAGLIGAPKDLVTSMAKMIGGIDARLRLPRPLAIRFVNCGKVNAFYKPGEHSVTMCHELFDAAVRDFAAAGKPKAEALASARGFFVTVFFHEFGHALAGELKLPITGKGEDAADELAAIFLAAADGKKAVIAAAEYFHLKSKSRPQTMYWDEHSLDAQRAVGFVCLLYGTDRGYGKVLKLLGADDRRLAKCTRDYEARRDAWNQLLAPHARPPLLR
;
A
#
# COMPACT_ATOMS: atom_id res chain seq x y z
N MET A 1 -40.14 25.71 -20.12
CA MET A 1 -40.45 25.19 -18.77
C MET A 1 -39.14 24.95 -18.03
N SER A 2 -38.95 25.66 -16.91
CA SER A 2 -37.74 25.71 -16.10
C SER A 2 -37.39 24.34 -15.48
N ARG A 3 -36.19 23.81 -15.79
CA ARG A 3 -35.63 22.63 -15.11
C ARG A 3 -35.13 23.09 -13.74
N ARG A 4 -35.94 22.84 -12.70
CA ARG A 4 -35.58 23.08 -11.31
C ARG A 4 -34.30 22.30 -10.97
N SER A 5 -33.27 23.05 -10.60
CA SER A 5 -32.07 22.58 -9.91
C SER A 5 -32.49 21.89 -8.61
N LEU A 6 -32.58 20.56 -8.60
CA LEU A 6 -32.67 19.82 -7.34
C LEU A 6 -31.28 19.84 -6.70
N SER A 7 -31.11 20.68 -5.69
CA SER A 7 -29.93 20.70 -4.82
C SER A 7 -29.71 19.34 -4.15
N LEU A 8 -28.43 18.98 -3.99
CA LEU A 8 -27.86 17.74 -3.45
C LEU A 8 -28.30 17.31 -2.02
N ALA A 9 -29.17 18.06 -1.35
CA ALA A 9 -29.49 17.90 0.07
C ALA A 9 -30.32 16.64 0.42
N VAL A 10 -30.87 15.91 -0.57
CA VAL A 10 -31.84 14.82 -0.34
C VAL A 10 -31.16 13.45 -0.10
N LEU A 11 -29.83 13.35 -0.18
CA LEU A 11 -29.12 12.06 -0.22
C LEU A 11 -28.96 11.28 1.11
N ALA A 12 -29.42 11.80 2.25
CA ALA A 12 -28.87 11.42 3.56
C ALA A 12 -29.73 10.49 4.45
N ALA A 13 -30.92 10.06 4.06
CA ALA A 13 -31.80 9.30 4.98
C ALA A 13 -32.26 7.96 4.39
N THR A 14 -32.27 6.92 5.24
CA THR A 14 -32.93 5.59 5.12
C THR A 14 -32.22 4.46 4.36
N VAL A 15 -31.54 3.54 5.08
CA VAL A 15 -31.44 2.09 4.76
C VAL A 15 -31.18 1.24 6.02
N THR A 16 -31.97 0.17 6.20
CA THR A 16 -31.73 -0.95 7.14
C THR A 16 -32.21 -2.30 6.55
N LEU A 17 -31.36 -3.34 6.73
CA LEU A 17 -31.54 -4.83 6.63
C LEU A 17 -31.95 -5.46 5.26
N GLY A 18 -31.44 -6.61 4.76
CA GLY A 18 -30.41 -7.59 5.17
C GLY A 18 -30.40 -8.87 4.28
N LEU A 19 -29.24 -9.56 4.20
CA LEU A 19 -28.94 -11.02 3.95
C LEU A 19 -29.41 -11.73 2.64
N ALA A 20 -28.79 -12.79 2.08
CA ALA A 20 -27.47 -13.47 2.13
C ALA A 20 -27.45 -14.58 1.03
N GLY A 21 -26.27 -14.96 0.52
CA GLY A 21 -26.07 -16.17 -0.30
C GLY A 21 -24.63 -16.29 -0.84
N ALA A 22 -23.90 -17.33 -0.44
CA ALA A 22 -22.46 -17.49 -0.71
C ALA A 22 -22.16 -18.54 -1.80
N VAL A 23 -21.26 -18.20 -2.73
CA VAL A 23 -20.58 -19.14 -3.64
C VAL A 23 -19.08 -19.05 -3.38
N ARG A 24 -18.41 -20.19 -3.20
CA ARG A 24 -16.96 -20.28 -2.96
C ARG A 24 -16.19 -20.19 -4.28
N PRO A 25 -15.13 -19.37 -4.41
CA PRO A 25 -14.25 -19.43 -5.57
C PRO A 25 -13.11 -20.43 -5.38
N ALA A 26 -12.67 -20.99 -6.51
CA ALA A 26 -11.56 -21.92 -6.63
C ALA A 26 -10.22 -21.27 -6.23
N ALA A 27 -9.32 -22.08 -5.66
CA ALA A 27 -8.02 -21.64 -5.17
C ALA A 27 -7.13 -21.12 -6.32
N ALA A 28 -6.82 -19.82 -6.30
CA ALA A 28 -5.70 -19.29 -7.06
C ALA A 28 -4.40 -19.81 -6.45
N ASP A 29 -3.47 -20.20 -7.32
CA ASP A 29 -2.14 -20.67 -6.98
C ASP A 29 -1.34 -19.50 -6.37
N ALA A 30 -1.50 -19.33 -5.05
CA ALA A 30 -0.75 -18.37 -4.28
C ALA A 30 0.72 -18.83 -4.28
N GLY A 31 1.64 -17.95 -4.71
CA GLY A 31 3.07 -18.22 -4.67
C GLY A 31 3.54 -18.77 -3.31
N PRO A 32 4.76 -19.34 -3.24
CA PRO A 32 5.19 -20.16 -2.10
C PRO A 32 4.94 -19.46 -0.77
N LYS A 33 4.17 -20.12 0.10
CA LYS A 33 3.71 -19.59 1.38
C LYS A 33 4.90 -19.08 2.20
N ARG A 34 4.90 -17.79 2.53
CA ARG A 34 5.91 -17.16 3.40
C ARG A 34 5.36 -16.92 4.81
N LEU A 35 6.22 -17.13 5.80
CA LEU A 35 5.94 -16.90 7.21
C LEU A 35 6.70 -15.66 7.70
N ARG A 36 5.98 -14.77 8.37
CA ARG A 36 6.61 -13.62 9.02
C ARG A 36 7.29 -14.06 10.31
N VAL A 37 8.56 -13.71 10.43
CA VAL A 37 9.37 -13.96 11.63
C VAL A 37 9.85 -12.63 12.18
N GLU A 38 9.65 -12.42 13.48
CA GLU A 38 10.19 -11.27 14.21
C GLU A 38 11.36 -11.71 15.10
N ALA A 39 12.45 -10.94 15.08
CA ALA A 39 13.62 -11.17 15.91
C ALA A 39 14.38 -9.85 16.10
N HIS A 40 14.84 -9.57 17.32
CA HIS A 40 15.71 -8.42 17.64
C HIS A 40 15.22 -7.06 17.11
N GLY A 41 13.91 -6.84 17.03
CA GLY A 41 13.35 -5.57 16.54
C GLY A 41 13.29 -5.44 15.01
N ILE A 42 13.58 -6.50 14.26
CA ILE A 42 13.37 -6.61 12.81
C ILE A 42 12.34 -7.71 12.49
N GLU A 43 11.76 -7.63 11.31
CA GLU A 43 10.89 -8.67 10.74
C GLU A 43 11.41 -9.16 9.38
N LEU A 44 11.08 -10.40 9.06
CA LEU A 44 11.58 -11.16 7.90
C LEU A 44 10.45 -12.01 7.31
N ASP A 45 10.42 -12.15 5.98
CA ASP A 45 9.54 -13.10 5.30
C ASP A 45 10.34 -14.36 4.92
N VAL A 46 10.08 -15.44 5.64
CA VAL A 46 10.83 -16.70 5.55
C VAL A 46 10.01 -17.74 4.75
N PRO A 47 10.62 -18.52 3.84
CA PRO A 47 9.89 -19.58 3.13
C PRO A 47 9.28 -20.63 4.06
N ALA A 48 8.18 -21.25 3.64
CA ALA A 48 7.64 -22.42 4.33
C ALA A 48 8.71 -23.53 4.47
N GLY A 49 8.69 -24.26 5.59
CA GLY A 49 9.66 -25.31 5.89
C GLY A 49 10.94 -24.84 6.59
N TRP A 50 11.17 -23.53 6.68
CA TRP A 50 12.25 -22.96 7.46
C TRP A 50 11.86 -22.83 8.94
N LYS A 51 12.84 -23.01 9.84
CA LYS A 51 12.66 -22.91 11.28
C LYS A 51 13.52 -21.79 11.86
N LYS A 52 12.93 -21.01 12.76
CA LYS A 52 13.64 -20.12 13.67
C LYS A 52 14.16 -20.94 14.84
N GLN A 53 15.45 -20.84 15.12
CA GLN A 53 16.09 -21.39 16.31
C GLN A 53 16.73 -20.25 17.10
N GLN A 54 16.79 -20.41 18.42
CA GLN A 54 17.47 -19.47 19.30
C GLN A 54 18.42 -20.22 20.22
N ARG A 55 19.68 -19.80 20.25
CA ARG A 55 20.72 -20.32 21.16
C ARG A 55 21.40 -19.14 21.84
N GLY A 56 21.10 -18.93 23.12
CA GLY A 56 21.51 -17.73 23.83
C GLY A 56 20.93 -16.46 23.17
N SER A 57 21.81 -15.52 22.82
CA SER A 57 21.46 -14.27 22.14
C SER A 57 21.38 -14.39 20.62
N THR A 58 21.83 -15.49 20.04
CA THR A 58 21.85 -15.69 18.58
C THR A 58 20.55 -16.33 18.11
N VAL A 59 19.94 -15.73 17.08
CA VAL A 59 18.81 -16.31 16.34
C VAL A 59 19.32 -16.82 15.00
N SER A 60 18.89 -18.01 14.58
CA SER A 60 19.18 -18.55 13.26
C SER A 60 17.91 -18.97 12.51
N LEU A 61 17.97 -18.85 11.19
CA LEU A 61 16.95 -19.30 10.25
C LEU A 61 17.59 -20.32 9.31
N ALA A 62 17.00 -21.52 9.21
CA ALA A 62 17.47 -22.56 8.30
C ALA A 62 16.31 -23.45 7.82
N PRO A 63 16.43 -24.08 6.65
CA PRO A 63 15.52 -25.15 6.24
C PRO A 63 15.51 -26.29 7.28
N ALA A 64 14.35 -26.88 7.55
CA ALA A 64 14.26 -28.00 8.51
C ALA A 64 15.08 -29.24 8.11
N GLU A 65 15.29 -29.43 6.80
CA GLU A 65 15.92 -30.61 6.21
C GLU A 65 17.45 -30.50 6.12
N PHE A 66 17.99 -29.28 6.19
CA PHE A 66 19.42 -29.03 6.06
C PHE A 66 20.06 -28.80 7.42
N LYS A 67 21.09 -29.59 7.76
CA LYS A 67 21.88 -29.43 8.99
C LYS A 67 22.85 -28.23 8.97
N GLY A 68 22.75 -27.37 7.95
CA GLY A 68 23.63 -26.22 7.68
C GLY A 68 23.14 -24.88 8.27
N ARG A 69 23.93 -23.82 8.07
CA ARG A 69 23.64 -22.46 8.54
C ARG A 69 22.98 -21.65 7.42
N GLY A 70 21.68 -21.43 7.49
CA GLY A 70 20.98 -20.57 6.53
C GLY A 70 21.35 -19.09 6.75
N ILE A 71 20.81 -18.49 7.80
CA ILE A 71 21.08 -17.10 8.20
C ILE A 71 21.21 -17.02 9.72
N GLU A 72 22.24 -16.35 10.21
CA GLU A 72 22.34 -15.93 11.62
C GLU A 72 21.98 -14.46 11.77
N LEU A 73 21.26 -14.12 12.84
CA LEU A 73 20.88 -12.76 13.21
C LEU A 73 21.63 -12.38 14.48
N TRP A 74 22.45 -11.34 14.38
CA TRP A 74 23.28 -10.84 15.47
C TRP A 74 22.83 -9.44 15.87
N LYS A 75 22.51 -9.23 17.14
CA LYS A 75 22.11 -7.92 17.66
C LYS A 75 23.35 -7.02 17.81
N LEU A 76 23.27 -5.80 17.31
CA LEU A 76 24.29 -4.77 17.41
C LEU A 76 23.79 -3.58 18.25
N GLY A 77 24.71 -2.92 18.94
CA GLY A 77 24.41 -1.72 19.72
C GLY A 77 24.09 -0.48 18.88
N ALA A 78 24.61 -0.40 17.65
CA ALA A 78 24.43 0.72 16.73
C ALA A 78 24.58 0.26 15.27
N MET A 79 24.17 1.12 14.33
CA MET A 79 24.47 0.93 12.90
C MET A 79 25.98 1.13 12.64
N PRO A 80 26.65 0.22 11.93
CA PRO A 80 28.03 0.41 11.50
C PRO A 80 28.12 1.48 10.41
N ALA A 81 29.29 2.11 10.30
CA ALA A 81 29.65 2.79 9.06
C ALA A 81 29.70 1.76 7.91
N PRO A 82 29.32 2.12 6.67
CA PRO A 82 29.37 1.23 5.51
C PRO A 82 30.80 1.02 4.99
N THR A 83 31.73 0.72 5.90
CA THR A 83 33.16 0.52 5.65
C THR A 83 33.62 -0.77 6.33
N GLU A 84 34.78 -1.26 5.92
CA GLU A 84 35.40 -2.43 6.55
C GLU A 84 35.62 -2.22 8.06
N ASP A 85 36.23 -1.10 8.47
CA ASP A 85 36.48 -0.78 9.87
C ASP A 85 35.19 -0.63 10.69
N GLY A 86 34.15 -0.06 10.09
CA GLY A 86 32.83 0.08 10.72
C GLY A 86 32.19 -1.26 11.04
N LEU A 87 32.30 -2.23 10.13
CA LEU A 87 31.78 -3.58 10.34
C LEU A 87 32.64 -4.39 11.31
N ARG A 88 33.97 -4.26 11.19
CA ARG A 88 34.95 -4.93 12.04
C ARG A 88 34.79 -4.56 13.51
N SER A 89 34.71 -3.27 13.82
CA SER A 89 34.61 -2.76 15.19
C SER A 89 33.36 -3.21 15.95
N LEU A 90 32.25 -3.47 15.26
CA LEU A 90 30.97 -3.84 15.87
C LEU A 90 30.70 -5.35 15.92
N LEU A 91 31.31 -6.14 15.03
CA LEU A 91 31.06 -7.60 14.95
C LEU A 91 32.04 -8.46 15.77
N GLY A 92 33.06 -7.87 16.40
CA GLY A 92 34.07 -8.62 17.17
C GLY A 92 35.09 -9.30 16.25
N THR A 93 36.21 -8.62 16.04
CA THR A 93 37.07 -8.66 14.85
C THR A 93 37.97 -9.86 14.60
N ALA A 94 37.99 -10.92 15.40
CA ALA A 94 38.96 -11.99 15.12
C ALA A 94 38.60 -12.87 13.91
N LYS A 95 37.45 -12.63 13.25
CA LYS A 95 36.89 -13.58 12.28
C LYS A 95 36.34 -13.02 10.98
N LEU A 96 35.99 -11.74 10.82
CA LEU A 96 35.38 -11.26 9.55
C LEU A 96 36.38 -10.45 8.71
N GLU A 97 36.69 -10.95 7.52
CA GLU A 97 37.38 -10.23 6.44
C GLU A 97 36.32 -9.64 5.50
N VAL A 98 36.32 -8.33 5.28
CA VAL A 98 35.33 -7.66 4.42
C VAL A 98 35.95 -7.42 3.05
N GLU A 99 35.33 -7.93 2.00
CA GLU A 99 35.76 -7.69 0.61
C GLU A 99 35.15 -6.38 0.08
N LYS A 100 33.89 -6.13 0.41
CA LYS A 100 33.14 -4.94 -0.03
C LYS A 100 32.06 -4.59 0.98
N ALA A 101 31.92 -3.31 1.28
CA ALA A 101 30.81 -2.75 2.05
C ALA A 101 30.24 -1.51 1.35
N SER A 102 28.93 -1.30 1.46
CA SER A 102 28.27 -0.09 0.94
C SER A 102 26.97 0.20 1.68
N GLU A 103 26.52 1.46 1.61
CA GLU A 103 25.18 1.85 2.06
C GLU A 103 24.14 1.36 1.04
N LEU A 104 22.97 0.94 1.55
CA LEU A 104 21.78 0.64 0.76
C LEU A 104 20.62 1.45 1.36
N ASP A 105 20.03 2.35 0.59
CA ASP A 105 18.76 2.99 0.96
C ASP A 105 17.58 2.09 0.57
N ARG A 106 16.70 1.78 1.52
CA ARG A 106 15.46 1.04 1.30
C ARG A 106 14.27 1.86 1.82
N GLY A 107 13.86 2.83 1.03
CA GLY A 107 12.68 3.65 1.32
C GLY A 107 12.93 4.66 2.44
N GLY A 108 14.10 5.30 2.44
CA GLY A 108 14.55 6.25 3.45
C GLY A 108 15.13 5.61 4.70
N GLU A 109 15.11 4.27 4.80
CA GLU A 109 15.87 3.54 5.81
C GLU A 109 17.25 3.23 5.24
N LYS A 110 18.32 3.62 5.93
CA LYS A 110 19.71 3.34 5.53
C LYS A 110 20.16 2.02 6.12
N LEU A 111 20.63 1.12 5.26
CA LEU A 111 21.13 -0.21 5.59
C LEU A 111 22.62 -0.28 5.21
N VAL A 112 23.34 -1.25 5.77
CA VAL A 112 24.69 -1.59 5.31
C VAL A 112 24.67 -2.97 4.70
N VAL A 113 25.19 -3.09 3.49
CA VAL A 113 25.40 -4.39 2.82
C VAL A 113 26.89 -4.66 2.72
N ALA A 114 27.29 -5.91 2.89
CA ALA A 114 28.67 -6.31 2.70
C ALA A 114 28.81 -7.74 2.19
N ARG A 115 29.97 -8.02 1.58
CA ARG A 115 30.45 -9.38 1.30
C ARG A 115 31.81 -9.55 1.95
N GLY A 116 32.09 -10.77 2.39
CA GLY A 116 33.33 -11.06 3.09
C GLY A 116 33.50 -12.54 3.38
N ARG A 117 34.43 -12.85 4.28
CA ARG A 117 34.75 -14.19 4.75
C ARG A 117 34.85 -14.23 6.26
N ILE A 118 34.14 -15.17 6.89
CA ILE A 118 34.26 -15.49 8.31
C ILE A 118 35.32 -16.59 8.49
N VAL A 119 36.50 -16.21 8.95
CA VAL A 119 37.64 -17.07 9.30
C VAL A 119 37.48 -17.61 10.72
N SER A 120 37.59 -18.93 10.89
CA SER A 120 37.62 -19.58 12.20
C SER A 120 39.04 -20.02 12.53
N ALA A 121 39.43 -19.95 13.80
CA ALA A 121 40.73 -20.47 14.26
C ALA A 121 40.93 -21.98 14.02
N LYS A 122 39.88 -22.73 13.67
CA LYS A 122 39.89 -24.20 13.53
C LYS A 122 39.36 -24.73 12.19
N GLY A 123 39.25 -23.91 11.14
CA GLY A 123 38.74 -24.38 9.84
C GLY A 123 38.84 -23.37 8.70
N PRO A 124 38.55 -23.79 7.45
CA PRO A 124 38.56 -22.90 6.30
C PRO A 124 37.56 -21.76 6.49
N GLY A 125 37.93 -20.55 6.06
CA GLY A 125 37.05 -19.39 6.15
C GLY A 125 35.80 -19.57 5.27
N LEU A 126 34.65 -19.12 5.77
CA LEU A 126 33.36 -19.22 5.11
C LEU A 126 33.00 -17.90 4.46
N ASP A 127 32.77 -17.87 3.15
CA ASP A 127 32.27 -16.66 2.49
C ASP A 127 30.89 -16.29 3.05
N VAL A 128 30.57 -15.00 3.14
CA VAL A 128 29.32 -14.51 3.72
C VAL A 128 28.77 -13.29 2.96
N SER A 129 27.44 -13.22 2.88
CA SER A 129 26.70 -12.00 2.58
C SER A 129 26.18 -11.43 3.89
N LEU A 130 26.38 -10.13 4.11
CA LEU A 130 25.89 -9.42 5.27
C LEU A 130 24.88 -8.34 4.87
N LEU A 131 23.83 -8.23 5.66
CA LEU A 131 22.91 -7.09 5.65
C LEU A 131 22.73 -6.60 7.09
N VAL A 132 22.95 -5.32 7.33
CA VAL A 132 22.72 -4.69 8.63
C VAL A 132 21.53 -3.76 8.53
N VAL A 133 20.53 -4.01 9.38
CA VAL A 133 19.24 -3.32 9.39
C VAL A 133 19.07 -2.64 10.74
N PRO A 134 18.56 -1.39 10.81
CA PRO A 134 18.23 -0.77 12.08
C PRO A 134 17.12 -1.54 12.82
N ALA A 135 17.21 -1.60 14.14
CA ALA A 135 16.27 -2.32 14.99
C ALA A 135 15.21 -1.40 15.62
N LYS A 136 13.99 -1.92 15.82
CA LYS A 136 12.99 -1.24 16.65
C LYS A 136 13.50 -1.15 18.08
N GLY A 137 13.45 0.05 18.67
CA GLY A 137 13.97 0.33 20.01
C GLY A 137 15.44 0.75 20.06
N GLY A 138 16.07 0.97 18.90
CA GLY A 138 17.48 1.41 18.79
C GLY A 138 18.44 0.26 18.49
N GLY A 139 19.65 0.62 18.06
CA GLY A 139 20.67 -0.34 17.59
C GLY A 139 20.39 -0.90 16.19
N ALA A 140 20.97 -2.06 15.90
CA ALA A 140 20.87 -2.72 14.60
C ALA A 140 20.91 -4.25 14.71
N VAL A 141 20.63 -4.94 13.61
CA VAL A 141 20.74 -6.39 13.48
C VAL A 141 21.54 -6.71 12.22
N ALA A 142 22.63 -7.47 12.37
CA ALA A 142 23.35 -8.05 11.26
C ALA A 142 22.74 -9.41 10.90
N LEU A 143 22.33 -9.57 9.65
CA LEU A 143 21.96 -10.83 9.03
C LEU A 143 23.17 -11.35 8.29
N ILE A 144 23.65 -12.52 8.70
CA ILE A 144 24.83 -13.19 8.14
C ILE A 144 24.34 -14.42 7.39
N SER A 145 24.35 -14.35 6.07
CA SER A 145 24.10 -15.51 5.20
C SER A 145 25.43 -16.14 4.82
N TYR A 146 25.59 -17.42 5.14
CA TYR A 146 26.80 -18.17 4.82
C TYR A 146 26.76 -18.59 3.35
N ILE A 147 27.67 -18.05 2.55
CA ILE A 147 27.87 -18.39 1.15
C ILE A 147 28.76 -19.65 1.10
N ARG A 148 28.34 -20.67 0.35
CA ARG A 148 29.03 -21.96 0.10
C ARG A 148 29.07 -22.97 1.25
N ALA A 149 28.32 -22.81 2.34
CA ALA A 149 28.11 -23.92 3.29
C ALA A 149 27.14 -24.99 2.72
N ASP A 150 26.41 -24.63 1.68
CA ASP A 150 25.41 -25.38 0.95
C ASP A 150 25.60 -25.07 -0.54
N GLN A 151 26.10 -26.05 -1.32
CA GLN A 151 26.24 -25.94 -2.78
C GLN A 151 24.88 -25.89 -3.52
N ASP A 152 23.79 -25.65 -2.80
CA ASP A 152 22.41 -25.73 -3.29
C ASP A 152 21.93 -24.35 -3.77
N PRO A 153 21.70 -24.17 -5.08
CA PRO A 153 21.19 -22.91 -5.63
C PRO A 153 19.84 -22.47 -5.06
N ILE A 154 18.99 -23.40 -4.62
CA ILE A 154 17.65 -23.13 -4.07
C ILE A 154 17.78 -22.46 -2.71
N VAL A 155 18.67 -22.96 -1.84
CA VAL A 155 18.89 -22.38 -0.51
C VAL A 155 19.51 -20.98 -0.64
N ARG A 156 20.41 -20.79 -1.61
CA ARG A 156 20.98 -19.47 -1.90
C ARG A 156 19.92 -18.46 -2.34
N GLN A 157 19.05 -18.84 -3.28
CA GLN A 157 17.95 -17.98 -3.72
C GLN A 157 17.00 -17.63 -2.56
N ALA A 158 16.73 -18.60 -1.67
CA ALA A 158 15.95 -18.36 -0.47
C ALA A 158 16.62 -17.38 0.50
N ASN A 159 17.93 -17.53 0.74
CA ASN A 159 18.71 -16.61 1.57
C ASN A 159 18.64 -15.18 1.04
N ASP A 160 18.92 -14.99 -0.25
CA ASP A 160 18.87 -13.67 -0.88
C ASP A 160 17.46 -13.04 -0.75
N ALA A 161 16.41 -13.84 -0.89
CA ALA A 161 15.04 -13.39 -0.68
C ALA A 161 14.72 -13.03 0.78
N ILE A 162 15.27 -13.76 1.76
CA ILE A 162 15.11 -13.44 3.19
C ILE A 162 15.84 -12.13 3.52
N LEU A 163 17.09 -11.94 3.07
CA LEU A 163 17.82 -10.67 3.25
C LEU A 163 17.07 -9.51 2.59
N ALA A 164 16.53 -9.71 1.38
CA ALA A 164 15.72 -8.71 0.69
C ALA A 164 14.44 -8.35 1.46
N SER A 165 13.87 -9.29 2.23
CA SER A 165 12.68 -9.04 3.07
C SER A 165 12.97 -8.35 4.41
N ALA A 166 14.23 -8.33 4.85
CA ALA A 166 14.62 -7.83 6.16
C ALA A 166 14.33 -6.34 6.33
N ARG A 167 13.77 -5.97 7.49
CA ARG A 167 13.34 -4.60 7.76
C ARG A 167 13.07 -4.38 9.23
N ARG A 168 13.24 -3.15 9.70
CA ARG A 168 12.82 -2.74 11.04
C ARG A 168 11.33 -3.02 11.26
N ILE A 169 10.97 -3.49 12.46
CA ILE A 169 9.57 -3.58 12.87
C ILE A 169 9.01 -2.16 12.99
N GLY A 170 7.91 -1.90 12.30
CA GLY A 170 7.28 -0.58 12.24
C GLY A 170 6.14 -0.57 11.23
N PRO A 171 5.46 0.57 11.10
CA PRO A 171 4.41 0.70 10.10
C PRO A 171 4.98 0.45 8.71
N ARG A 172 4.32 -0.38 7.91
CA ARG A 172 4.64 -0.55 6.49
C ARG A 172 4.23 0.68 5.70
N MET A 173 3.23 1.42 6.19
CA MET A 173 2.73 2.64 5.57
C MET A 173 2.99 3.86 6.46
N PRO A 174 4.25 4.32 6.59
CA PRO A 174 4.53 5.52 7.35
C PRO A 174 3.86 6.73 6.68
N VAL A 175 3.23 7.58 7.51
CA VAL A 175 2.53 8.79 7.07
C VAL A 175 3.32 10.01 7.50
N SER A 176 3.62 10.90 6.55
CA SER A 176 4.25 12.19 6.80
C SER A 176 3.43 13.32 6.18
N ALA A 177 3.39 14.47 6.86
CA ALA A 177 2.73 15.66 6.34
C ALA A 177 3.54 16.90 6.67
N GLU A 178 3.70 17.78 5.70
CA GLU A 178 4.19 19.13 5.90
C GLU A 178 3.03 20.13 5.96
N PRO A 179 3.25 21.36 6.49
CA PRO A 179 2.23 22.40 6.43
C PRO A 179 2.00 22.87 4.99
N PRO A 180 0.76 23.22 4.61
CA PRO A 180 0.50 23.90 3.35
C PRO A 180 1.25 25.22 3.26
N THR A 181 1.73 25.55 2.05
CA THR A 181 2.35 26.85 1.74
C THR A 181 1.36 27.97 2.05
N ALA A 182 1.87 29.12 2.51
CA ALA A 182 1.04 30.28 2.82
C ALA A 182 0.10 30.62 1.65
N GLY A 183 -1.20 30.75 1.95
CA GLY A 183 -2.24 31.02 0.95
C GLY A 183 -2.98 29.78 0.43
N LEU A 184 -2.44 28.57 0.63
CA LEU A 184 -3.19 27.34 0.42
C LEU A 184 -4.06 27.01 1.63
N ILE A 185 -5.26 26.48 1.38
CA ILE A 185 -6.06 25.81 2.41
C ILE A 185 -5.34 24.52 2.82
N GLY A 186 -4.89 23.77 1.81
CA GLY A 186 -4.28 22.46 1.89
C GLY A 186 -5.16 21.41 2.54
N ALA A 187 -4.63 20.18 2.63
CA ALA A 187 -5.30 19.11 3.34
C ALA A 187 -5.34 19.46 4.85
N PRO A 188 -6.53 19.61 5.47
CA PRO A 188 -6.62 20.01 6.86
C PRO A 188 -5.96 19.01 7.81
N LYS A 189 -5.36 19.48 8.90
CA LYS A 189 -4.65 18.61 9.87
C LYS A 189 -5.52 17.46 10.39
N ASP A 190 -6.79 17.74 10.69
CA ASP A 190 -7.73 16.75 11.18
C ASP A 190 -8.10 15.70 10.11
N LEU A 191 -8.10 16.07 8.83
CA LEU A 191 -8.23 15.14 7.71
C LEU A 191 -7.02 14.20 7.66
N VAL A 192 -5.82 14.76 7.67
CA VAL A 192 -4.56 14.01 7.63
C VAL A 192 -4.46 13.05 8.80
N THR A 193 -4.81 13.49 10.02
CA THR A 193 -4.85 12.62 11.21
C THR A 193 -5.85 11.47 11.04
N SER A 194 -7.04 11.75 10.49
CA SER A 194 -8.06 10.73 10.25
C SER A 194 -7.61 9.71 9.20
N MET A 195 -6.98 10.17 8.12
CA MET A 195 -6.40 9.31 7.09
C MET A 195 -5.25 8.47 7.66
N ALA A 196 -4.37 9.04 8.46
CA ALA A 196 -3.28 8.29 9.10
C ALA A 196 -3.80 7.15 9.99
N LYS A 197 -4.88 7.38 10.74
CA LYS A 197 -5.54 6.33 11.54
C LYS A 197 -6.10 5.21 10.65
N MET A 198 -6.75 5.57 9.54
CA MET A 198 -7.29 4.62 8.57
C MET A 198 -6.17 3.80 7.93
N ILE A 199 -5.09 4.44 7.48
CA ILE A 199 -3.90 3.83 6.91
C ILE A 199 -3.28 2.85 7.91
N GLY A 200 -3.14 3.22 9.19
CA GLY A 200 -2.67 2.31 10.23
C GLY A 200 -3.54 1.05 10.42
N GLY A 201 -4.85 1.17 10.21
CA GLY A 201 -5.76 0.02 10.21
C GLY A 201 -5.54 -0.92 9.02
N ILE A 202 -5.25 -0.37 7.84
CA ILE A 202 -4.90 -1.13 6.64
C ILE A 202 -3.53 -1.79 6.81
N ASP A 203 -2.55 -1.02 7.28
CA ASP A 203 -1.18 -1.44 7.57
C ASP A 203 -1.12 -2.68 8.48
N ALA A 204 -1.95 -2.71 9.51
CA ALA A 204 -2.04 -3.84 10.45
C ALA A 204 -2.57 -5.14 9.81
N ARG A 205 -3.25 -5.05 8.66
CA ARG A 205 -3.90 -6.18 7.99
C ARG A 205 -3.21 -6.57 6.69
N LEU A 206 -2.55 -5.63 6.03
CA LEU A 206 -1.89 -5.82 4.76
C LEU A 206 -0.39 -6.09 4.93
N ARG A 207 0.11 -7.06 4.20
CA ARG A 207 1.51 -7.47 4.16
C ARG A 207 2.13 -6.94 2.88
N LEU A 208 2.59 -5.69 2.92
CA LEU A 208 3.44 -5.16 1.86
C LEU A 208 4.85 -5.80 1.91
N PRO A 209 5.50 -6.03 0.76
CA PRO A 209 6.86 -6.57 0.70
C PRO A 209 7.91 -5.59 1.27
N ARG A 210 7.65 -4.28 1.19
CA ARG A 210 8.52 -3.21 1.69
C ARG A 210 7.69 -2.01 2.17
N PRO A 211 8.30 -1.02 2.85
CA PRO A 211 7.58 0.20 3.21
C PRO A 211 7.02 0.94 2.00
N LEU A 212 5.81 1.51 2.15
CA LEU A 212 5.12 2.38 1.21
C LEU A 212 4.86 3.73 1.89
N ALA A 213 5.66 4.74 1.59
CA ALA A 213 5.53 6.05 2.23
C ALA A 213 4.28 6.79 1.75
N ILE A 214 3.49 7.34 2.67
CA ILE A 214 2.33 8.17 2.34
C ILE A 214 2.64 9.62 2.73
N ARG A 215 2.64 10.53 1.76
CA ARG A 215 3.13 11.89 1.92
C ARG A 215 2.05 12.92 1.59
N PHE A 216 1.80 13.86 2.50
CA PHE A 216 0.98 15.04 2.25
C PHE A 216 1.91 16.25 2.14
N VAL A 217 2.08 16.80 0.94
CA VAL A 217 3.14 17.78 0.64
C VAL A 217 2.67 18.89 -0.30
N ASN A 218 3.45 19.95 -0.38
CA ASN A 218 3.36 21.00 -1.39
C ASN A 218 4.07 20.52 -2.65
N CYS A 219 3.34 20.40 -3.76
CA CYS A 219 3.90 19.88 -5.01
C CYS A 219 4.20 20.98 -6.03
N GLY A 220 3.69 22.19 -5.83
CA GLY A 220 3.65 23.25 -6.85
C GLY A 220 2.71 22.95 -8.01
N LYS A 221 1.87 21.91 -7.90
CA LYS A 221 0.91 21.48 -8.93
C LYS A 221 -0.28 20.72 -8.34
N VAL A 222 -1.43 20.85 -8.97
CA VAL A 222 -2.68 20.12 -8.63
C VAL A 222 -2.51 18.66 -9.03
N ASN A 223 -2.14 17.79 -8.09
CA ASN A 223 -1.88 16.38 -8.40
C ASN A 223 -2.00 15.45 -7.18
N ALA A 224 -2.02 14.15 -7.44
CA ALA A 224 -1.68 13.06 -6.53
C ALA A 224 -1.09 11.94 -7.38
N PHE A 225 -0.15 11.17 -6.83
CA PHE A 225 0.49 10.11 -7.61
C PHE A 225 1.15 9.05 -6.74
N TYR A 226 1.07 7.79 -7.15
CA TYR A 226 2.02 6.75 -6.77
C TYR A 226 3.32 6.89 -7.58
N LYS A 227 4.47 6.83 -6.91
CA LYS A 227 5.81 6.85 -7.53
C LYS A 227 6.52 5.51 -7.31
N PRO A 228 6.55 4.60 -8.32
CA PRO A 228 7.10 3.26 -8.16
C PRO A 228 8.56 3.21 -7.71
N GLY A 229 9.41 4.12 -8.20
CA GLY A 229 10.82 4.17 -7.85
C GLY A 229 11.11 4.62 -6.42
N GLU A 230 10.16 5.29 -5.77
CA GLU A 230 10.29 5.75 -4.38
C GLU A 230 9.42 4.97 -3.40
N HIS A 231 8.59 4.04 -3.89
CA HIS A 231 7.61 3.33 -3.07
C HIS A 231 6.78 4.31 -2.23
N SER A 232 6.16 5.29 -2.89
CA SER A 232 5.42 6.34 -2.20
C SER A 232 4.14 6.76 -2.89
N VAL A 233 3.10 7.04 -2.11
CA VAL A 233 1.91 7.77 -2.54
C VAL A 233 2.03 9.22 -2.06
N THR A 234 1.93 10.16 -3.00
CA THR A 234 2.02 11.60 -2.74
C THR A 234 0.67 12.25 -2.96
N MET A 235 0.19 12.96 -1.94
CA MET A 235 -1.06 13.73 -1.95
C MET A 235 -0.72 15.22 -1.87
N CYS A 236 -0.91 15.95 -2.97
CA CYS A 236 -0.53 17.37 -3.01
C CYS A 236 -1.59 18.25 -2.35
N HIS A 237 -1.18 19.24 -1.55
CA HIS A 237 -2.09 20.21 -0.95
C HIS A 237 -2.90 20.99 -1.98
N GLU A 238 -2.31 21.28 -3.14
CA GLU A 238 -2.94 21.99 -4.25
C GLU A 238 -4.13 21.23 -4.85
N LEU A 239 -4.14 19.89 -4.77
CA LEU A 239 -5.27 19.07 -5.19
C LEU A 239 -6.50 19.31 -4.32
N PHE A 240 -6.31 19.42 -3.00
CA PHE A 240 -7.39 19.71 -2.07
C PHE A 240 -8.00 21.08 -2.38
N ASP A 241 -7.17 22.10 -2.58
CA ASP A 241 -7.59 23.47 -2.89
C ASP A 241 -8.33 23.57 -4.22
N ALA A 242 -7.83 22.88 -5.25
CA ALA A 242 -8.51 22.81 -6.54
C ALA A 242 -9.89 22.18 -6.41
N ALA A 243 -10.03 21.10 -5.63
CA ALA A 243 -11.32 20.48 -5.38
C ALA A 243 -12.27 21.42 -4.64
N VAL A 244 -11.81 22.13 -3.60
CA VAL A 244 -12.63 23.14 -2.89
C VAL A 244 -13.12 24.22 -3.85
N ARG A 245 -12.24 24.74 -4.71
CA ARG A 245 -12.60 25.75 -5.72
C ARG A 245 -13.60 25.24 -6.73
N ASP A 246 -13.39 24.04 -7.28
CA ASP A 246 -14.28 23.44 -8.26
C ASP A 246 -15.69 23.20 -7.68
N PHE A 247 -15.79 22.71 -6.43
CA PHE A 247 -17.07 22.55 -5.75
C PHE A 247 -17.76 23.87 -5.41
N ALA A 248 -17.01 24.89 -4.98
CA ALA A 248 -17.56 26.22 -4.71
C ALA A 248 -18.05 26.90 -6.00
N ALA A 249 -17.29 26.76 -7.10
CA ALA A 249 -17.68 27.27 -8.41
C ALA A 249 -18.95 26.59 -8.96
N ALA A 250 -19.21 25.35 -8.55
CA ALA A 250 -20.47 24.64 -8.83
C ALA A 250 -21.65 25.12 -7.96
N GLY A 251 -21.46 26.15 -7.11
CA GLY A 251 -22.50 26.77 -6.30
C GLY A 251 -22.70 26.17 -4.91
N LYS A 252 -21.83 25.24 -4.47
CA LYS A 252 -21.91 24.70 -3.11
C LYS A 252 -21.53 25.76 -2.07
N PRO A 253 -22.26 25.86 -0.95
CA PRO A 253 -21.81 26.64 0.21
C PRO A 253 -20.43 26.19 0.67
N LYS A 254 -19.64 27.13 1.22
CA LYS A 254 -18.24 26.89 1.63
C LYS A 254 -18.05 25.62 2.47
N ALA A 255 -18.92 25.39 3.46
CA ALA A 255 -18.82 24.21 4.33
C ALA A 255 -19.06 22.90 3.56
N GLU A 256 -20.01 22.89 2.63
CA GLU A 256 -20.32 21.72 1.80
C GLU A 256 -19.22 21.47 0.74
N ALA A 257 -18.66 22.53 0.16
CA ALA A 257 -17.53 22.44 -0.76
C ALA A 257 -16.30 21.84 -0.06
N LEU A 258 -16.02 22.27 1.18
CA LEU A 258 -14.96 21.68 2.00
C LEU A 258 -15.23 20.20 2.31
N ALA A 259 -16.45 19.84 2.70
CA ALA A 259 -16.81 18.45 2.97
C ALA A 259 -16.67 17.56 1.72
N SER A 260 -17.10 18.07 0.55
CA SER A 260 -16.99 17.37 -0.73
C SER A 260 -15.53 17.23 -1.16
N ALA A 261 -14.71 18.28 -1.01
CA ALA A 261 -13.28 18.22 -1.29
C ALA A 261 -12.56 17.18 -0.41
N ARG A 262 -12.91 17.07 0.88
CA ARG A 262 -12.38 16.02 1.77
C ARG A 262 -12.73 14.62 1.27
N GLY A 263 -13.97 14.41 0.85
CA GLY A 263 -14.41 13.14 0.29
C GLY A 263 -13.69 12.77 -1.02
N PHE A 264 -13.61 13.72 -1.95
CA PHE A 264 -12.88 13.54 -3.20
C PHE A 264 -11.40 13.23 -2.95
N PHE A 265 -10.74 14.01 -2.09
CA PHE A 265 -9.32 13.86 -1.76
C PHE A 265 -9.00 12.49 -1.16
N VAL A 266 -9.85 11.98 -0.26
CA VAL A 266 -9.73 10.62 0.29
C VAL A 266 -9.91 9.57 -0.80
N THR A 267 -10.86 9.77 -1.73
CA THR A 267 -11.07 8.83 -2.84
C THR A 267 -9.87 8.79 -3.78
N VAL A 268 -9.29 9.95 -4.11
CA VAL A 268 -8.06 10.03 -4.91
C VAL A 268 -6.89 9.35 -4.18
N PHE A 269 -6.76 9.50 -2.86
CA PHE A 269 -5.77 8.74 -2.11
C PHE A 269 -5.91 7.22 -2.33
N PHE A 270 -7.14 6.69 -2.27
CA PHE A 270 -7.34 5.26 -2.49
C PHE A 270 -7.15 4.83 -3.94
N HIS A 271 -7.37 5.72 -4.90
CA HIS A 271 -7.03 5.50 -6.30
C HIS A 271 -5.51 5.32 -6.45
N GLU A 272 -4.71 6.26 -5.92
CA GLU A 272 -3.25 6.13 -5.92
C GLU A 272 -2.75 4.93 -5.11
N PHE A 273 -3.44 4.61 -4.02
CA PHE A 273 -3.17 3.41 -3.26
C PHE A 273 -3.45 2.14 -4.07
N GLY A 274 -4.43 2.14 -4.99
CA GLY A 274 -4.64 1.04 -5.93
C GLY A 274 -3.47 0.83 -6.88
N HIS A 275 -2.93 1.91 -7.46
CA HIS A 275 -1.68 1.82 -8.22
C HIS A 275 -0.52 1.30 -7.38
N ALA A 276 -0.40 1.78 -6.13
CA ALA A 276 0.62 1.30 -5.21
C ALA A 276 0.47 -0.19 -4.92
N LEU A 277 -0.74 -0.69 -4.65
CA LEU A 277 -0.98 -2.11 -4.40
C LEU A 277 -0.65 -2.96 -5.63
N ALA A 278 -1.10 -2.55 -6.81
CA ALA A 278 -0.75 -3.24 -8.06
C ALA A 278 0.77 -3.29 -8.28
N GLY A 279 1.45 -2.16 -8.10
CA GLY A 279 2.89 -2.04 -8.31
C GLY A 279 3.75 -2.77 -7.28
N GLU A 280 3.38 -2.69 -6.00
CA GLU A 280 4.11 -3.31 -4.89
C GLU A 280 3.87 -4.81 -4.81
N LEU A 281 2.63 -5.26 -5.00
CA LEU A 281 2.25 -6.67 -4.90
C LEU A 281 2.32 -7.42 -6.24
N LYS A 282 2.63 -6.71 -7.33
CA LYS A 282 2.66 -7.25 -8.70
C LYS A 282 1.33 -7.90 -9.09
N LEU A 283 0.24 -7.22 -8.76
CA LEU A 283 -1.10 -7.71 -9.09
C LEU A 283 -1.32 -7.62 -10.61
N PRO A 284 -1.85 -8.66 -11.25
CA PRO A 284 -2.18 -8.62 -12.67
C PRO A 284 -3.37 -7.68 -12.91
N ILE A 285 -3.24 -6.83 -13.93
CA ILE A 285 -4.33 -5.99 -14.44
C ILE A 285 -4.40 -6.24 -15.95
N THR A 286 -5.57 -6.69 -16.43
CA THR A 286 -5.80 -7.05 -17.84
C THR A 286 -6.61 -6.02 -18.61
N GLY A 287 -7.07 -4.95 -17.95
CA GLY A 287 -7.79 -3.82 -18.53
C GLY A 287 -7.11 -2.48 -18.25
N LYS A 288 -7.88 -1.39 -18.25
CA LYS A 288 -7.39 -0.05 -17.91
C LYS A 288 -6.98 0.01 -16.44
N GLY A 289 -5.72 0.40 -16.18
CA GLY A 289 -5.18 0.50 -14.81
C GLY A 289 -5.92 1.54 -13.95
N GLU A 290 -6.35 2.64 -14.57
CA GLU A 290 -7.06 3.74 -13.91
C GLU A 290 -8.46 3.33 -13.44
N ASP A 291 -9.17 2.55 -14.25
CA ASP A 291 -10.49 2.02 -13.87
C ASP A 291 -10.37 1.01 -12.73
N ALA A 292 -9.29 0.22 -12.72
CA ALA A 292 -8.97 -0.72 -11.63
C ALA A 292 -8.62 0.03 -10.31
N ALA A 293 -7.97 1.18 -10.41
CA ALA A 293 -7.70 2.04 -9.26
C ALA A 293 -8.98 2.70 -8.71
N ASP A 294 -9.85 3.22 -9.60
CA ASP A 294 -11.15 3.80 -9.23
C ASP A 294 -12.08 2.79 -8.55
N GLU A 295 -12.18 1.57 -9.11
CA GLU A 295 -13.03 0.54 -8.50
C GLU A 295 -12.54 0.15 -7.11
N LEU A 296 -11.22 0.03 -6.94
CA LEU A 296 -10.64 -0.36 -5.67
C LEU A 296 -10.91 0.74 -4.63
N ALA A 297 -10.77 2.00 -5.03
CA ALA A 297 -11.09 3.13 -4.18
C ALA A 297 -12.55 3.12 -3.72
N ALA A 298 -13.48 2.89 -4.65
CA ALA A 298 -14.89 2.79 -4.34
C ALA A 298 -15.19 1.64 -3.37
N ILE A 299 -14.61 0.46 -3.62
CA ILE A 299 -14.86 -0.75 -2.82
C ILE A 299 -14.26 -0.62 -1.41
N PHE A 300 -13.01 -0.13 -1.28
CA PHE A 300 -12.41 0.11 0.04
C PHE A 300 -13.23 1.09 0.86
N LEU A 301 -13.61 2.22 0.25
CA LEU A 301 -14.37 3.24 0.94
C LEU A 301 -15.77 2.76 1.29
N ALA A 302 -16.45 2.03 0.41
CA ALA A 302 -17.75 1.43 0.73
C ALA A 302 -17.66 0.48 1.93
N ALA A 303 -16.61 -0.35 2.01
CA ALA A 303 -16.39 -1.27 3.13
C ALA A 303 -15.99 -0.56 4.45
N ALA A 304 -15.47 0.67 4.35
CA ALA A 304 -15.03 1.49 5.48
C ALA A 304 -16.03 2.59 5.88
N ASP A 305 -17.30 2.48 5.49
CA ASP A 305 -18.36 3.50 5.70
C ASP A 305 -18.03 4.89 5.07
N GLY A 306 -17.13 4.90 4.09
CA GLY A 306 -16.68 6.04 3.32
C GLY A 306 -17.55 6.35 2.09
N LYS A 307 -18.80 5.87 2.01
CA LYS A 307 -19.65 6.02 0.81
C LYS A 307 -19.85 7.48 0.40
N LYS A 308 -19.87 8.42 1.35
CA LYS A 308 -19.93 9.87 1.08
C LYS A 308 -18.70 10.39 0.32
N ALA A 309 -17.52 9.82 0.58
CA ALA A 309 -16.30 10.17 -0.13
C ALA A 309 -16.40 9.76 -1.61
N VAL A 310 -16.90 8.55 -1.86
CA VAL A 310 -17.14 8.02 -3.21
C VAL A 310 -18.17 8.86 -3.98
N ILE A 311 -19.25 9.31 -3.32
CA ILE A 311 -20.20 10.24 -3.93
C ILE A 311 -19.54 11.58 -4.28
N ALA A 312 -18.69 12.12 -3.40
CA ALA A 312 -17.98 13.36 -3.71
C ALA A 312 -17.07 13.21 -4.93
N ALA A 313 -16.42 12.05 -5.11
CA ALA A 313 -15.65 11.78 -6.32
C ALA A 313 -16.54 11.68 -7.57
N ALA A 314 -17.67 10.97 -7.48
CA ALA A 314 -18.63 10.90 -8.58
C ALA A 314 -19.15 12.29 -8.98
N GLU A 315 -19.46 13.13 -7.98
CA GLU A 315 -19.87 14.52 -8.22
C GLU A 315 -18.75 15.32 -8.88
N TYR A 316 -17.52 15.22 -8.39
CA TYR A 316 -16.37 15.91 -8.96
C TYR A 316 -16.22 15.58 -10.45
N PHE A 317 -16.18 14.30 -10.82
CA PHE A 317 -16.04 13.89 -12.21
C PHE A 317 -17.26 14.28 -13.06
N HIS A 318 -18.48 14.24 -12.51
CA HIS A 318 -19.65 14.75 -13.22
C HIS A 318 -19.52 16.26 -13.53
N LEU A 319 -19.00 17.07 -12.60
CA LEU A 319 -18.71 18.49 -12.84
C LEU A 319 -17.64 18.68 -13.92
N LYS A 320 -16.55 17.89 -13.88
CA LYS A 320 -15.50 17.95 -14.91
C LYS A 320 -16.03 17.58 -16.29
N SER A 321 -16.87 16.55 -16.39
CA SER A 321 -17.47 16.14 -17.67
C SER A 321 -18.30 17.22 -18.36
N LYS A 322 -18.88 18.16 -17.59
CA LYS A 322 -19.66 19.29 -18.12
C LYS A 322 -18.79 20.46 -18.53
N SER A 323 -17.67 20.67 -17.84
CA SER A 323 -16.78 21.81 -18.07
C SER A 323 -15.76 21.55 -19.18
N ARG A 324 -15.40 20.28 -19.42
CA ARG A 324 -14.43 19.88 -20.44
C ARG A 324 -14.87 18.55 -21.07
N PRO A 325 -15.53 18.55 -22.23
CA PRO A 325 -15.78 17.33 -22.97
C PRO A 325 -14.44 16.68 -23.33
N GLN A 326 -14.17 15.49 -22.79
CA GLN A 326 -12.95 14.75 -23.11
C GLN A 326 -13.06 14.18 -24.53
N THR A 327 -12.10 14.54 -25.38
CA THR A 327 -12.01 14.08 -26.78
C THR A 327 -10.89 13.07 -27.00
N MET A 328 -10.01 12.88 -26.00
CA MET A 328 -8.91 11.92 -26.05
C MET A 328 -9.38 10.54 -25.61
N TYR A 329 -10.08 9.82 -26.50
CA TYR A 329 -10.60 8.48 -26.18
C TYR A 329 -9.51 7.42 -25.97
N TRP A 330 -8.26 7.72 -26.32
CA TRP A 330 -7.08 6.89 -26.08
C TRP A 330 -6.45 7.10 -24.69
N ASP A 331 -7.06 7.93 -23.83
CA ASP A 331 -6.62 8.09 -22.44
C ASP A 331 -6.81 6.78 -21.65
N GLU A 332 -5.86 6.49 -20.75
CA GLU A 332 -5.93 5.37 -19.81
C GLU A 332 -7.12 5.51 -18.86
N HIS A 333 -7.51 6.74 -18.53
CA HIS A 333 -8.74 7.03 -17.80
C HIS A 333 -9.97 6.85 -18.69
N SER A 334 -11.03 6.28 -18.13
CA SER A 334 -12.38 6.44 -18.70
C SER A 334 -12.82 7.90 -18.69
N LEU A 335 -13.82 8.23 -19.53
CA LEU A 335 -14.38 9.58 -19.57
C LEU A 335 -14.91 9.97 -18.18
N ASP A 336 -14.80 11.23 -17.79
CA ASP A 336 -15.23 11.72 -16.47
C ASP A 336 -16.70 11.37 -16.17
N ALA A 337 -17.57 11.43 -17.19
CA ALA A 337 -18.96 11.00 -17.05
C ALA A 337 -19.09 9.48 -16.80
N GLN A 338 -18.24 8.67 -17.43
CA GLN A 338 -18.18 7.22 -17.20
C GLN A 338 -17.64 6.91 -15.81
N ARG A 339 -16.59 7.62 -15.35
CA ARG A 339 -16.05 7.51 -13.99
C ARG A 339 -17.12 7.82 -12.95
N ALA A 340 -17.85 8.92 -13.13
CA ALA A 340 -18.95 9.30 -12.24
C ALA A 340 -20.02 8.20 -12.14
N VAL A 341 -20.47 7.66 -13.28
CA VAL A 341 -21.41 6.53 -13.31
C VAL A 341 -20.80 5.28 -12.66
N GLY A 342 -19.51 5.00 -12.90
CA GLY A 342 -18.79 3.85 -12.33
C GLY A 342 -18.77 3.86 -10.80
N PHE A 343 -18.37 4.98 -10.19
CA PHE A 343 -18.37 5.14 -8.74
C PHE A 343 -19.75 4.92 -8.12
N VAL A 344 -20.80 5.56 -8.64
CA VAL A 344 -22.16 5.41 -8.10
C VAL A 344 -22.71 4.00 -8.37
N CYS A 345 -22.32 3.37 -9.47
CA CYS A 345 -22.70 1.99 -9.80
C CYS A 345 -22.14 0.99 -8.79
N LEU A 346 -20.88 1.15 -8.36
CA LEU A 346 -20.31 0.32 -7.30
C LEU A 346 -21.00 0.56 -5.95
N LEU A 347 -21.32 1.81 -5.62
CA LEU A 347 -22.13 2.11 -4.43
C LEU A 347 -23.53 1.50 -4.50
N TYR A 348 -24.18 1.54 -5.67
CA TYR A 348 -25.49 0.91 -5.88
C TYR A 348 -25.46 -0.59 -5.60
N GLY A 349 -24.35 -1.27 -5.94
CA GLY A 349 -24.17 -2.67 -5.60
C GLY A 349 -24.09 -2.94 -4.09
N THR A 350 -23.61 -1.96 -3.31
CA THR A 350 -23.61 -2.03 -1.83
C THR A 350 -24.97 -1.68 -1.24
N ASP A 351 -25.70 -0.77 -1.89
CA ASP A 351 -26.90 -0.13 -1.38
C ASP A 351 -27.76 0.38 -2.55
N ARG A 352 -28.93 -0.23 -2.73
CA ARG A 352 -29.85 0.12 -3.84
C ARG A 352 -30.40 1.55 -3.75
N GLY A 353 -30.27 2.24 -2.62
CA GLY A 353 -30.67 3.63 -2.43
C GLY A 353 -30.00 4.61 -3.42
N TYR A 354 -28.83 4.27 -3.95
CA TYR A 354 -28.13 5.08 -4.95
C TYR A 354 -28.76 5.06 -6.35
N GLY A 355 -29.82 4.28 -6.57
CA GLY A 355 -30.47 4.16 -7.89
C GLY A 355 -30.99 5.48 -8.42
N LYS A 356 -31.48 6.37 -7.54
CA LYS A 356 -31.92 7.73 -7.92
C LYS A 356 -30.75 8.56 -8.47
N VAL A 357 -29.57 8.45 -7.87
CA VAL A 357 -28.36 9.17 -8.31
C VAL A 357 -27.93 8.67 -9.68
N LEU A 358 -27.92 7.35 -9.89
CA LEU A 358 -27.60 6.77 -11.20
C LEU A 358 -28.54 7.26 -12.30
N LYS A 359 -29.86 7.32 -12.03
CA LYS A 359 -30.84 7.85 -12.99
C LYS A 359 -30.59 9.33 -13.32
N LEU A 360 -30.22 10.14 -12.32
CA LEU A 360 -29.82 11.54 -12.53
C LEU A 360 -28.55 11.68 -13.38
N LEU A 361 -27.64 10.71 -13.29
CA LEU A 361 -26.45 10.61 -14.14
C LEU A 361 -26.74 10.02 -15.54
N GLY A 362 -28.01 9.69 -15.85
CA GLY A 362 -28.44 9.19 -17.15
C GLY A 362 -28.38 7.66 -17.31
N ALA A 363 -28.19 6.90 -16.24
CA ALA A 363 -28.22 5.44 -16.30
C ALA A 363 -29.66 4.90 -16.39
N ASP A 364 -29.86 3.89 -17.23
CA ASP A 364 -31.14 3.19 -17.40
C ASP A 364 -31.27 1.98 -16.46
N ASP A 365 -32.48 1.41 -16.36
CA ASP A 365 -32.75 0.26 -15.47
C ASP A 365 -31.91 -0.98 -15.85
N ARG A 366 -31.52 -1.11 -17.13
CA ARG A 366 -30.61 -2.16 -17.61
C ARG A 366 -29.22 -2.01 -16.99
N ARG A 367 -28.69 -0.79 -16.87
CA ARG A 367 -27.41 -0.52 -16.21
C ARG A 367 -27.50 -0.77 -14.71
N LEU A 368 -28.55 -0.30 -14.05
CA LEU A 368 -28.77 -0.53 -12.62
C LEU A 368 -28.76 -2.03 -12.27
N ALA A 369 -29.45 -2.87 -13.07
CA ALA A 369 -29.47 -4.31 -12.86
C ALA A 369 -28.09 -5.00 -12.99
N LYS A 370 -27.14 -4.37 -13.69
CA LYS A 370 -25.75 -4.86 -13.78
C LYS A 370 -24.89 -4.40 -12.62
N CYS A 371 -25.14 -3.21 -12.07
CA CYS A 371 -24.32 -2.61 -11.01
C CYS A 371 -24.15 -3.50 -9.76
N THR A 372 -25.18 -4.24 -9.35
CA THR A 372 -25.06 -5.19 -8.23
C THR A 372 -24.06 -6.31 -8.53
N ARG A 373 -24.18 -6.94 -9.70
CA ARG A 373 -23.24 -8.00 -10.12
C ARG A 373 -21.83 -7.45 -10.33
N ASP A 374 -21.71 -6.24 -10.88
CA ASP A 374 -20.41 -5.59 -11.10
C ASP A 374 -19.68 -5.37 -9.76
N TYR A 375 -20.39 -4.89 -8.73
CA TYR A 375 -19.80 -4.69 -7.40
C TYR A 375 -19.32 -6.00 -6.78
N GLU A 376 -20.19 -7.03 -6.75
CA GLU A 376 -19.84 -8.34 -6.18
C GLU A 376 -18.64 -8.96 -6.89
N ALA A 377 -18.67 -9.00 -8.23
CA ALA A 377 -17.59 -9.57 -9.03
C ALA A 377 -16.25 -8.84 -8.81
N ARG A 378 -16.27 -7.50 -8.77
CA ARG A 378 -15.05 -6.70 -8.57
C ARG A 378 -14.53 -6.81 -7.14
N ARG A 379 -15.41 -6.78 -6.13
CA ARG A 379 -15.03 -7.01 -4.72
C ARG A 379 -14.39 -8.38 -4.55
N ASP A 380 -14.98 -9.41 -5.13
CA ASP A 380 -14.49 -10.78 -5.00
C ASP A 380 -13.16 -10.97 -5.73
N ALA A 381 -13.00 -10.36 -6.91
CA ALA A 381 -11.72 -10.31 -7.61
C ALA A 381 -10.62 -9.62 -6.77
N TRP A 382 -10.89 -8.46 -6.19
CA TRP A 382 -9.93 -7.77 -5.31
C TRP A 382 -9.62 -8.57 -4.04
N ASN A 383 -10.61 -9.20 -3.41
CA ASN A 383 -10.38 -10.11 -2.29
C ASN A 383 -9.48 -11.28 -2.68
N GLN A 384 -9.66 -11.86 -3.87
CA GLN A 384 -8.82 -12.94 -4.39
C GLN A 384 -7.38 -12.46 -4.66
N LEU A 385 -7.21 -11.29 -5.27
CA LEU A 385 -5.91 -10.68 -5.53
C LEU A 385 -5.15 -10.35 -4.23
N LEU A 386 -5.85 -9.86 -3.21
CA LEU A 386 -5.24 -9.43 -1.95
C LEU A 386 -5.11 -10.56 -0.91
N ALA A 387 -5.81 -11.68 -1.07
CA ALA A 387 -5.79 -12.80 -0.12
C ALA A 387 -4.38 -13.30 0.25
N PRO A 388 -3.43 -13.46 -0.70
CA PRO A 388 -2.06 -13.87 -0.36
C PRO A 388 -1.31 -12.84 0.49
N HIS A 389 -1.76 -11.59 0.46
CA HIS A 389 -1.07 -10.44 1.03
C HIS A 389 -1.77 -9.88 2.27
N ALA A 390 -2.84 -10.50 2.77
CA ALA A 390 -3.62 -9.90 3.84
C ALA A 390 -4.23 -10.87 4.84
N ARG A 391 -4.59 -10.36 6.01
CA ARG A 391 -5.45 -11.08 6.96
C ARG A 391 -6.92 -10.92 6.54
N PRO A 392 -7.65 -12.01 6.24
CA PRO A 392 -9.04 -11.92 5.83
C PRO A 392 -10.01 -11.59 6.99
N PRO A 393 -11.19 -11.00 6.71
CA PRO A 393 -11.58 -10.38 5.44
C PRO A 393 -11.18 -8.89 5.37
N LEU A 394 -10.57 -8.48 4.25
CA LEU A 394 -10.19 -7.08 3.98
C LEU A 394 -11.34 -6.23 3.44
N LEU A 395 -12.04 -6.73 2.42
CA LEU A 395 -13.19 -6.07 1.79
C LEU A 395 -14.43 -6.92 2.10
N ARG A 396 -15.42 -6.33 2.76
CA ARG A 396 -16.66 -7.02 3.19
C ARG A 396 -17.76 -6.83 2.15
#